data_AF-A0A1A8RKN3-F1
#
_entry.id   AF-A0A1A8RKN3-F1
#
_cell.length_a   1.000
_cell.length_b   1.000
_cell.length_c   1.000
_cell.angle_alpha   90.00
_cell.angle_beta   90.00
_cell.angle_gamma   90.00
#
_symmetry.space_group_name_H-M   'P 1'
#
loop_
_entity.id
_entity.type
_entity.pdbx_description
1 polymer ?
#
loop_
_entity_poly.entity_id
_entity_poly.type
_entity_poly.pdbx_seq_one_letter_code
_entity_poly.pdbx_strand_id
1 'polypeptide(L)'
;DNVPFPYFLSETSINNVVQDPQTGRIYLGAINMIFQLRPSLHLEARAETGPKEDARTCTPPASACQDTKPMPNLNKLLLIHPSNSSLIVCGSRYRGICSLLNLSNVEQQLYYSDSKGERTYVTSIEDNVNVVGVMSTYRKDARTFDVFLVGKGYGSLDSTKLISTRILQDYNEWVVFESIIEASTVQTTPFVPKYLHDFQYAFKDSGFVYFLFSRTLDGTDNKNL
;
A
#
# COMPACT_ATOMS: atom_id res chain seq x y z
N ASP A 1 12.52 20.14 -35.78
CA ASP A 1 12.51 20.62 -34.39
C ASP A 1 12.65 19.46 -33.42
N ASN A 2 13.78 19.41 -32.71
CA ASN A 2 14.12 18.31 -31.80
C ASN A 2 13.75 18.72 -30.37
N VAL A 3 12.45 18.81 -30.09
CA VAL A 3 11.97 19.11 -28.73
C VAL A 3 12.18 17.86 -27.88
N PRO A 4 12.98 17.91 -26.79
CA PRO A 4 13.18 16.75 -25.93
C PRO A 4 11.84 16.34 -25.32
N PHE A 5 11.60 15.02 -25.26
CA PHE A 5 10.46 14.51 -24.50
C PHE A 5 10.58 14.96 -23.03
N PRO A 6 9.48 15.40 -22.40
CA PRO A 6 9.51 15.76 -20.98
C PRO A 6 9.92 14.53 -20.16
N TYR A 7 10.75 14.74 -19.14
CA TYR A 7 11.19 13.69 -18.24
C TYR A 7 11.39 14.23 -16.83
N PHE A 8 11.31 13.33 -15.84
CA PHE A 8 11.65 13.58 -14.45
C PHE A 8 12.68 12.54 -13.99
N LEU A 9 13.70 12.97 -13.26
CA LEU A 9 14.70 12.08 -12.66
C LEU A 9 14.54 12.12 -11.14
N SER A 10 14.36 10.95 -10.55
CA SER A 10 14.40 10.75 -9.10
C SER A 10 15.83 10.39 -8.68
N GLU A 11 16.26 10.87 -7.52
CA GLU A 11 17.57 10.56 -6.94
C GLU A 11 17.70 9.08 -6.56
N THR A 12 16.56 8.42 -6.31
CA THR A 12 16.49 7.00 -5.94
C THR A 12 15.52 6.24 -6.84
N SER A 13 15.59 4.90 -6.81
CA SER A 13 14.74 4.03 -7.61
C SER A 13 13.25 4.31 -7.39
N ILE A 14 12.53 4.47 -8.49
CA ILE A 14 11.08 4.63 -8.53
C ILE A 14 10.44 3.26 -8.31
N ASN A 15 9.46 3.18 -7.39
CA ASN A 15 8.73 1.95 -7.08
C ASN A 15 7.33 1.94 -7.67
N ASN A 16 6.55 3.02 -7.48
CA ASN A 16 5.17 3.13 -7.98
C ASN A 16 4.91 4.51 -8.58
N VAL A 17 3.99 4.55 -9.55
CA VAL A 17 3.52 5.77 -10.19
C VAL A 17 2.00 5.70 -10.32
N VAL A 18 1.31 6.77 -9.97
CA VAL A 18 -0.14 6.90 -10.17
C VAL A 18 -0.46 8.28 -10.73
N GLN A 19 -1.36 8.34 -11.71
CA GLN A 19 -1.87 9.60 -12.24
C GLN A 19 -3.27 9.86 -11.68
N ASP A 20 -3.51 11.09 -11.25
CA ASP A 20 -4.85 11.55 -10.92
C ASP A 20 -5.66 11.75 -12.20
N PRO A 21 -6.73 10.97 -12.44
CA PRO A 21 -7.54 11.10 -13.64
C PRO A 21 -8.29 12.43 -13.70
N GLN A 22 -8.47 13.15 -12.59
CA GLN A 22 -9.19 14.43 -12.56
C GLN A 22 -8.28 15.60 -12.97
N THR A 23 -7.05 15.64 -12.45
CA THR A 23 -6.14 16.77 -12.64
C THR A 23 -4.99 16.48 -13.62
N GLY A 24 -4.76 15.22 -13.95
CA GLY A 24 -3.60 14.76 -14.71
C GLY A 24 -2.28 14.82 -13.92
N ARG A 25 -2.29 15.27 -12.65
CA ARG A 25 -1.11 15.25 -11.78
C ARG A 25 -0.60 13.82 -11.61
N ILE A 26 0.71 13.69 -11.51
CA ILE A 26 1.39 12.40 -11.37
C ILE A 26 2.03 12.35 -9.99
N TYR A 27 1.75 11.30 -9.24
CA TYR A 27 2.40 11.02 -7.97
C TYR A 27 3.32 9.82 -8.15
N LEU A 28 4.53 9.96 -7.65
CA LEU A 28 5.59 8.99 -7.80
C LEU A 28 6.12 8.62 -6.42
N GLY A 29 6.15 7.32 -6.12
CA GLY A 29 6.79 6.79 -4.93
C GLY A 29 8.16 6.23 -5.28
N ALA A 30 9.21 6.79 -4.71
CA ALA A 30 10.58 6.31 -4.79
C ALA A 30 11.08 5.86 -3.41
N ILE A 31 12.28 5.29 -3.36
CA ILE A 31 12.92 4.97 -2.08
C ILE A 31 13.10 6.27 -1.29
N ASN A 32 12.56 6.33 -0.08
CA ASN A 32 12.63 7.46 0.85
C ASN A 32 11.89 8.74 0.42
N MET A 33 11.15 8.75 -0.69
CA MET A 33 10.56 9.99 -1.21
C MET A 33 9.24 9.75 -1.93
N ILE A 34 8.29 10.67 -1.76
CA ILE A 34 7.11 10.83 -2.63
C ILE A 34 7.26 12.13 -3.41
N PHE A 35 6.99 12.10 -4.71
CA PHE A 35 6.99 13.28 -5.56
C PHE A 35 5.59 13.54 -6.12
N GLN A 36 5.24 14.81 -6.24
CA GLN A 36 4.07 15.30 -6.94
C GLN A 36 4.54 16.09 -8.16
N LEU A 37 4.08 15.68 -9.33
CA LEU A 37 4.46 16.25 -10.61
C LEU A 37 3.23 16.78 -11.36
N ARG A 38 3.46 17.80 -12.18
CA ARG A 38 2.50 18.23 -13.21
C ARG A 38 2.34 17.16 -14.30
N PRO A 39 1.28 17.24 -15.12
CA PRO A 39 1.19 16.45 -16.35
C PRO A 39 2.42 16.59 -17.27
N SER A 40 3.13 17.72 -17.19
CA SER A 40 4.37 18.00 -17.92
C SER A 40 5.64 17.44 -17.26
N LEU A 41 5.51 16.63 -16.20
CA LEU A 41 6.60 16.04 -15.42
C LEU A 41 7.48 17.05 -14.65
N HIS A 42 7.04 18.30 -14.53
CA HIS A 42 7.67 19.25 -13.63
C HIS A 42 7.28 18.98 -12.17
N LEU A 43 8.27 18.98 -11.28
CA LEU A 43 8.10 18.84 -9.84
C LEU A 43 7.27 20.00 -9.26
N GLU A 44 6.22 19.67 -8.51
CA GLU A 44 5.45 20.64 -7.72
C GLU A 44 5.79 20.57 -6.23
N ALA A 45 5.90 19.36 -5.68
CA ALA A 45 6.17 19.14 -4.26
C ALA A 45 6.82 17.75 -4.03
N ARG A 46 7.50 17.58 -2.89
CA ARG A 46 8.07 16.29 -2.49
C ARG A 46 7.98 16.05 -0.99
N ALA A 47 7.79 14.82 -0.56
CA ALA A 47 7.71 14.44 0.84
C ALA A 47 8.72 13.34 1.18
N GLU A 48 9.54 13.57 2.20
CA GLU A 48 10.52 12.62 2.68
C GLU A 48 9.86 11.52 3.53
N THR A 49 10.11 10.26 3.17
CA THR A 49 9.55 9.08 3.86
C THR A 49 10.61 8.24 4.58
N GLY A 50 11.89 8.61 4.45
CA GLY A 50 13.03 7.96 5.09
C GLY A 50 14.39 8.54 4.64
N PRO A 51 15.51 7.90 4.99
CA PRO A 51 15.59 6.79 5.93
C PRO A 51 15.26 7.25 7.35
N LYS A 52 14.82 6.33 8.20
CA LYS A 52 14.51 6.59 9.62
C LYS A 52 14.84 5.32 10.41
N GLU A 53 14.99 5.46 11.72
CA GLU A 53 15.29 4.33 12.61
C GLU A 53 14.21 3.25 12.52
N ASP A 54 14.61 2.00 12.28
CA ASP A 54 13.75 0.81 12.31
C ASP A 54 14.60 -0.46 12.49
N ALA A 55 13.95 -1.58 12.79
CA ALA A 55 14.54 -2.90 12.71
C ALA A 55 13.50 -3.91 12.22
N ARG A 56 13.91 -4.91 11.43
CA ARG A 56 12.97 -5.92 10.90
C ARG A 56 12.23 -6.69 12.01
N THR A 57 12.83 -6.80 13.20
CA THR A 57 12.24 -7.44 14.39
C THR A 57 11.38 -6.49 15.22
N CYS A 58 11.46 -5.18 14.99
CA CYS A 58 10.75 -4.17 15.76
C CYS A 58 9.24 -4.24 15.52
N THR A 59 8.48 -4.10 16.61
CA THR A 59 7.05 -3.77 16.54
C THR A 59 6.95 -2.27 16.75
N PRO A 60 6.46 -1.49 15.76
CA PRO A 60 6.31 -0.05 15.88
C PRO A 60 5.55 0.37 17.15
N PRO A 61 5.90 1.52 17.75
CA PRO A 61 6.82 2.54 17.24
C PRO A 61 8.30 2.18 17.44
N ALA A 62 9.16 2.60 16.50
CA ALA A 62 10.60 2.29 16.57
C ALA A 62 11.33 2.88 17.78
N SER A 63 10.76 3.93 18.41
CA SER A 63 11.29 4.50 19.65
C SER A 63 11.25 3.53 20.84
N ALA A 64 10.43 2.47 20.77
CA ALA A 64 10.34 1.44 21.80
C ALA A 64 11.26 0.23 21.51
N CYS A 65 12.03 0.25 20.43
CA CYS A 65 12.86 -0.86 19.98
C CYS A 65 14.35 -0.64 20.29
N GLN A 66 15.06 -1.73 20.55
CA GLN A 66 16.51 -1.77 20.65
C GLN A 66 17.12 -2.13 19.27
N ASP A 67 18.41 -1.83 19.09
CA ASP A 67 19.18 -2.17 17.88
C ASP A 67 18.57 -1.67 16.56
N THR A 68 17.89 -0.53 16.63
CA THR A 68 17.39 0.16 15.45
C THR A 68 18.55 0.76 14.66
N LYS A 69 18.35 0.88 13.35
CA LYS A 69 19.27 1.57 12.45
C LYS A 69 18.50 2.37 11.41
N PRO A 70 19.11 3.38 10.77
CA PRO A 70 18.52 4.03 9.61
C PRO A 70 18.22 2.99 8.52
N MET A 71 16.94 2.76 8.25
CA MET A 71 16.48 1.85 7.20
C MET A 71 15.80 2.63 6.08
N PRO A 72 16.01 2.25 4.80
CA PRO A 72 15.31 2.85 3.68
C PRO A 72 13.82 2.49 3.71
N ASN A 73 12.99 3.35 3.14
CA ASN A 73 11.56 3.14 2.99
C ASN A 73 11.21 3.00 1.51
N LEU A 74 10.94 1.75 1.09
CA LEU A 74 10.46 1.49 -0.26
C LEU A 74 8.98 1.82 -0.29
N ASN A 75 8.53 2.54 -1.33
CA ASN A 75 7.10 2.72 -1.53
C ASN A 75 6.52 1.39 -2.04
N LYS A 76 5.63 0.76 -1.25
CA LYS A 76 5.03 -0.54 -1.55
C LYS A 76 3.65 -0.42 -2.17
N LEU A 77 2.93 0.67 -1.89
CA LEU A 77 1.63 0.96 -2.46
C LEU A 77 1.44 2.47 -2.57
N LEU A 78 0.86 2.91 -3.68
CA LEU A 78 0.52 4.29 -3.95
C LEU A 78 -0.85 4.36 -4.63
N LEU A 79 -1.86 4.91 -3.94
CA LEU A 79 -3.24 4.95 -4.44
C LEU A 79 -3.87 6.31 -4.20
N ILE A 80 -4.67 6.77 -5.15
CA ILE A 80 -5.45 8.00 -5.02
C ILE A 80 -6.77 7.67 -4.33
N HIS A 81 -7.15 8.46 -3.34
CA HIS A 81 -8.45 8.45 -2.69
C HIS A 81 -9.24 9.71 -3.12
N PRO A 82 -10.03 9.62 -4.21
CA PRO A 82 -10.57 10.82 -4.88
C PRO A 82 -11.56 11.61 -4.02
N SER A 83 -12.42 10.92 -3.25
CA SER A 83 -13.48 11.54 -2.45
C SER A 83 -12.95 12.41 -1.30
N ASN A 84 -11.73 12.15 -0.81
CA ASN A 84 -11.11 12.90 0.28
C ASN A 84 -9.90 13.73 -0.18
N SER A 85 -9.66 13.83 -1.49
CA SER A 85 -8.49 14.53 -2.05
C SER A 85 -7.16 14.11 -1.41
N SER A 86 -7.00 12.82 -1.12
CA SER A 86 -5.82 12.28 -0.42
C SER A 86 -5.11 11.19 -1.21
N LEU A 87 -3.83 10.99 -0.90
CA LEU A 87 -2.95 9.99 -1.46
C LEU A 87 -2.63 8.97 -0.36
N ILE A 88 -2.98 7.71 -0.59
CA ILE A 88 -2.62 6.59 0.28
C ILE A 88 -1.20 6.18 -0.08
N VAL A 89 -0.30 6.25 0.90
CA VAL A 89 1.12 5.93 0.75
C VAL A 89 1.50 4.86 1.77
N CYS A 90 1.86 3.66 1.31
CA CYS A 90 2.33 2.59 2.18
C CYS A 90 3.81 2.26 1.91
N GLY A 91 4.57 2.13 2.98
CA GLY A 91 6.02 1.88 2.95
C GLY A 91 6.40 0.43 3.20
N SER A 92 7.70 0.13 3.20
CA SER A 92 8.26 -1.15 3.68
C SER A 92 8.71 -1.08 5.15
N ARG A 93 8.80 0.13 5.72
CA ARG A 93 9.18 0.31 7.12
C ARG A 93 8.01 0.13 8.06
N TYR A 94 8.34 -0.06 9.33
CA TYR A 94 7.37 -0.13 10.43
C TYR A 94 6.27 -1.15 10.17
N ARG A 95 6.65 -2.37 9.79
CA ARG A 95 5.72 -3.46 9.49
C ARG A 95 4.72 -3.15 8.37
N GLY A 96 5.06 -2.23 7.46
CA GLY A 96 4.26 -1.95 6.28
C GLY A 96 3.00 -1.13 6.57
N ILE A 97 3.11 -0.14 7.47
CA ILE A 97 2.03 0.82 7.72
C ILE A 97 1.88 1.81 6.54
N CYS A 98 0.70 2.44 6.49
CA CYS A 98 0.36 3.46 5.52
C CYS A 98 0.20 4.84 6.17
N SER A 99 0.15 5.85 5.31
CA SER A 99 -0.14 7.25 5.63
C SER A 99 -1.09 7.84 4.58
N LEU A 100 -1.70 8.97 4.91
CA LEU A 100 -2.47 9.80 3.98
C LEU A 100 -1.73 11.12 3.78
N LEU A 101 -1.47 11.48 2.52
CA LEU A 101 -0.94 12.80 2.13
C LEU A 101 -2.02 13.58 1.38
N ASN A 102 -1.93 14.91 1.36
CA ASN A 102 -2.84 15.75 0.58
C ASN A 102 -2.47 15.71 -0.91
N LEU A 103 -3.44 15.48 -1.81
CA LEU A 103 -3.20 15.51 -3.27
C LEU A 103 -2.82 16.91 -3.77
N SER A 104 -3.23 17.98 -3.09
CA SER A 104 -2.86 19.34 -3.49
C SER A 104 -1.40 19.65 -3.17
N ASN A 105 -0.87 19.06 -2.10
CA ASN A 105 0.53 19.19 -1.69
C ASN A 105 0.93 17.98 -0.85
N VAL A 106 1.74 17.08 -1.42
CA VAL A 106 2.20 15.85 -0.75
C VAL A 106 3.04 16.10 0.51
N GLU A 107 3.59 17.31 0.72
CA GLU A 107 4.26 17.67 1.98
C GLU A 107 3.30 17.68 3.18
N GLN A 108 2.00 17.83 2.93
CA GLN A 108 0.99 17.84 3.97
C GLN A 108 0.52 16.42 4.28
N GLN A 109 1.03 15.87 5.39
CA GLN A 109 0.56 14.61 5.94
C GLN A 109 -0.78 14.80 6.66
N LEU A 110 -1.83 14.19 6.11
CA LEU A 110 -3.19 14.22 6.67
C LEU A 110 -3.37 13.19 7.79
N TYR A 111 -2.70 12.04 7.68
CA TYR A 111 -2.77 10.98 8.69
C TYR A 111 -1.53 10.10 8.68
N TYR A 112 -1.04 9.75 9.87
CA TYR A 112 -0.01 8.74 10.11
C TYR A 112 -0.13 8.26 11.56
N SER A 113 0.01 6.95 11.78
CA SER A 113 0.09 6.39 13.12
C SER A 113 0.84 5.06 13.10
N ASP A 114 1.90 4.96 13.90
CA ASP A 114 2.70 3.75 14.10
C ASP A 114 2.41 3.04 15.43
N SER A 115 1.45 3.55 16.21
CA SER A 115 1.08 3.03 17.53
C SER A 115 -0.25 2.26 17.58
N LYS A 116 -0.87 1.97 16.42
CA LYS A 116 -2.19 1.27 16.35
C LYS A 116 -2.10 -0.25 16.30
N GLY A 117 -0.88 -0.79 16.27
CA GLY A 117 -0.60 -2.22 16.31
C GLY A 117 -0.90 -2.97 15.01
N GLU A 118 -0.81 -4.31 15.09
CA GLU A 118 -0.78 -5.22 13.93
C GLU A 118 -1.98 -5.10 12.99
N ARG A 119 -3.16 -4.74 13.52
CA ARG A 119 -4.37 -4.52 12.72
C ARG A 119 -4.21 -3.47 11.62
N THR A 120 -3.24 -2.57 11.75
CA THR A 120 -2.93 -1.50 10.77
C THR A 120 -1.75 -1.80 9.85
N TYR A 121 -1.14 -2.98 9.95
CA TYR A 121 -0.07 -3.41 9.04
C TYR A 121 -0.70 -3.85 7.72
N VAL A 122 -0.35 -3.17 6.63
CA VAL A 122 -1.01 -3.32 5.32
C VAL A 122 -0.12 -4.05 4.32
N THR A 123 1.15 -3.66 4.24
CA THR A 123 2.10 -4.14 3.22
C THR A 123 3.17 -5.04 3.84
N SER A 124 4.10 -5.50 2.99
CA SER A 124 5.24 -6.30 3.42
C SER A 124 6.47 -5.45 3.72
N ILE A 125 7.29 -5.92 4.66
CA ILE A 125 8.63 -5.38 4.94
C ILE A 125 9.71 -5.98 4.04
N GLU A 126 9.37 -6.98 3.24
CA GLU A 126 10.27 -7.63 2.30
C GLU A 126 10.23 -6.90 0.95
N ASP A 127 11.40 -6.57 0.42
CA ASP A 127 11.52 -5.65 -0.73
C ASP A 127 10.91 -6.26 -2.00
N ASN A 128 11.03 -7.59 -2.15
CA ASN A 128 10.56 -8.38 -3.30
C ASN A 128 9.09 -8.80 -3.25
N VAL A 129 8.36 -8.50 -2.17
CA VAL A 129 6.94 -8.87 -2.07
C VAL A 129 6.08 -7.82 -2.74
N ASN A 130 5.42 -8.19 -3.83
CA ASN A 130 4.54 -7.27 -4.56
C ASN A 130 3.25 -6.98 -3.78
N VAL A 131 2.77 -5.75 -3.91
CA VAL A 131 1.54 -5.28 -3.27
C VAL A 131 0.76 -4.47 -4.29
N VAL A 132 -0.53 -4.79 -4.43
CA VAL A 132 -1.48 -4.08 -5.28
C VAL A 132 -2.68 -3.68 -4.48
N GLY A 133 -3.39 -2.65 -4.93
CA GLY A 133 -4.65 -2.30 -4.30
C GLY A 133 -5.56 -1.49 -5.20
N VAL A 134 -6.82 -1.43 -4.78
CA VAL A 134 -7.88 -0.76 -5.53
C VAL A 134 -8.88 -0.14 -4.56
N MET A 135 -9.32 1.09 -4.88
CA MET A 135 -10.36 1.78 -4.12
C MET A 135 -11.72 1.12 -4.32
N SER A 136 -12.51 1.05 -3.25
CA SER A 136 -13.88 0.58 -3.29
C SER A 136 -14.69 1.19 -2.15
N THR A 137 -15.92 0.72 -1.98
CA THR A 137 -16.84 1.15 -0.94
C THR A 137 -17.37 -0.06 -0.20
N TYR A 138 -17.50 0.05 1.11
CA TYR A 138 -18.11 -0.96 1.97
C TYR A 138 -19.38 -0.39 2.63
N ARG A 139 -20.45 -1.17 2.69
CA ARG A 139 -21.73 -0.72 3.27
C ARG A 139 -22.06 -1.52 4.52
N LYS A 140 -22.27 -0.84 5.65
CA LYS A 140 -22.67 -1.41 6.94
C LYS A 140 -23.58 -0.43 7.68
N ASP A 141 -24.64 -0.94 8.31
CA ASP A 141 -25.58 -0.15 9.12
C ASP A 141 -26.12 1.09 8.37
N ALA A 142 -26.52 0.90 7.11
CA ALA A 142 -26.96 1.94 6.17
C ALA A 142 -25.92 3.03 5.81
N ARG A 143 -24.71 2.97 6.36
CA ARG A 143 -23.60 3.87 6.05
C ARG A 143 -22.69 3.25 4.98
N THR A 144 -22.13 4.09 4.13
CA THR A 144 -21.13 3.70 3.12
C THR A 144 -19.78 4.26 3.54
N PHE A 145 -18.76 3.42 3.47
CA PHE A 145 -17.39 3.72 3.88
C PHE A 145 -16.48 3.60 2.67
N ASP A 146 -15.58 4.56 2.50
CA ASP A 146 -14.47 4.38 1.57
C ASP A 146 -13.49 3.38 2.15
N VAL A 147 -13.12 2.41 1.31
CA VAL A 147 -12.17 1.36 1.63
C VAL A 147 -11.23 1.18 0.46
N PHE A 148 -10.12 0.51 0.71
CA PHE A 148 -9.30 -0.04 -0.37
C PHE A 148 -9.04 -1.51 -0.08
N LEU A 149 -9.09 -2.32 -1.13
CA LEU A 149 -8.72 -3.72 -1.04
C LEU A 149 -7.27 -3.84 -1.43
N VAL A 150 -6.50 -4.58 -0.63
CA VAL A 150 -5.06 -4.80 -0.83
C VAL A 150 -4.85 -6.29 -1.05
N GLY A 151 -4.13 -6.60 -2.12
CA GLY A 151 -3.56 -7.91 -2.37
C GLY A 151 -2.05 -7.82 -2.22
N LYS A 152 -1.45 -8.64 -1.35
CA LYS A 152 -0.01 -8.73 -1.19
C LYS A 152 0.49 -10.15 -1.41
N GLY A 153 1.69 -10.26 -1.95
CA GLY A 153 2.36 -11.54 -2.07
C GLY A 153 2.68 -12.17 -0.71
N TYR A 154 3.16 -13.41 -0.74
CA TYR A 154 3.61 -14.09 0.47
C TYR A 154 4.90 -13.45 1.00
N GLY A 155 4.86 -12.95 2.23
CA GLY A 155 6.02 -12.55 3.01
C GLY A 155 6.26 -13.53 4.15
N SER A 156 7.53 -13.88 4.39
CA SER A 156 7.93 -14.76 5.49
C SER A 156 7.96 -14.05 6.84
N LEU A 157 8.01 -12.71 6.83
CA LEU A 157 8.20 -11.87 8.02
C LEU A 157 6.96 -11.04 8.42
N ASP A 158 5.82 -11.29 7.78
CA ASP A 158 4.61 -10.48 7.94
C ASP A 158 3.32 -11.33 8.05
N SER A 159 2.17 -10.65 8.15
CA SER A 159 0.86 -11.30 8.30
C SER A 159 0.55 -12.25 7.14
N THR A 160 -0.02 -13.42 7.43
CA THR A 160 -0.47 -14.39 6.41
C THR A 160 -1.69 -13.93 5.60
N LYS A 161 -2.29 -12.77 5.95
CA LYS A 161 -3.42 -12.19 5.23
C LYS A 161 -2.97 -11.66 3.86
N LEU A 162 -3.25 -12.42 2.80
CA LEU A 162 -2.92 -12.04 1.42
C LEU A 162 -3.84 -10.94 0.87
N ILE A 163 -5.15 -11.07 1.10
CA ILE A 163 -6.16 -10.09 0.67
C ILE A 163 -6.83 -9.50 1.91
N SER A 164 -6.94 -8.17 1.96
CA SER A 164 -7.57 -7.46 3.07
C SER A 164 -8.38 -6.26 2.59
N THR A 165 -9.48 -5.96 3.28
CA THR A 165 -10.31 -4.76 3.05
C THR A 165 -10.01 -3.76 4.15
N ARG A 166 -9.44 -2.61 3.79
CA ARG A 166 -8.88 -1.63 4.73
C ARG A 166 -9.73 -0.36 4.76
N ILE A 167 -10.13 0.06 5.95
CA ILE A 167 -10.94 1.28 6.15
C ILE A 167 -10.08 2.55 6.12
N LEU A 168 -10.65 3.67 5.66
CA LEU A 168 -9.96 4.96 5.52
C LEU A 168 -10.43 6.03 6.52
N GLN A 169 -11.20 5.64 7.54
CA GLN A 169 -11.75 6.54 8.55
C GLN A 169 -11.97 5.78 9.86
N ASP A 170 -11.93 6.50 10.99
CA ASP A 170 -12.33 5.95 12.28
C ASP A 170 -13.85 5.73 12.32
N TYR A 171 -14.29 4.62 12.91
CA TYR A 171 -15.70 4.34 13.11
C TYR A 171 -15.90 3.31 14.24
N ASN A 172 -16.56 3.72 15.33
CA ASN A 172 -16.68 2.94 16.55
C ASN A 172 -15.29 2.48 17.04
N GLU A 173 -15.01 1.18 16.99
CA GLU A 173 -13.72 0.59 17.40
C GLU A 173 -12.70 0.49 16.26
N TRP A 174 -13.15 0.64 15.01
CA TRP A 174 -12.29 0.58 13.83
C TRP A 174 -11.45 1.84 13.72
N VAL A 175 -10.17 1.64 13.43
CA VAL A 175 -9.24 2.74 13.12
C VAL A 175 -8.82 2.75 11.66
N VAL A 176 -8.36 3.90 11.17
CA VAL A 176 -7.80 4.04 9.81
C VAL A 176 -6.75 2.95 9.53
N PHE A 177 -6.84 2.34 8.34
CA PHE A 177 -6.05 1.20 7.83
C PHE A 177 -6.30 -0.16 8.51
N GLU A 178 -7.28 -0.26 9.40
CA GLU A 178 -7.70 -1.54 9.95
C GLU A 178 -8.34 -2.44 8.89
N SER A 179 -8.04 -3.75 8.94
CA SER A 179 -8.74 -4.75 8.14
C SER A 179 -10.11 -5.06 8.74
N ILE A 180 -11.18 -4.63 8.07
CA ILE A 180 -12.55 -4.72 8.59
C ILE A 180 -13.33 -5.95 8.10
N ILE A 181 -12.79 -6.71 7.15
CA ILE A 181 -13.35 -7.98 6.68
C ILE A 181 -12.34 -9.08 6.98
N GLU A 182 -12.75 -10.07 7.76
CA GLU A 182 -12.03 -11.33 7.88
C GLU A 182 -12.48 -12.25 6.75
N ALA A 183 -11.79 -12.20 5.62
CA ALA A 183 -12.02 -13.16 4.55
C ALA A 183 -11.46 -14.53 4.99
N SER A 184 -12.34 -15.40 5.48
CA SER A 184 -12.00 -16.78 5.91
C SER A 184 -11.61 -17.72 4.75
N THR A 185 -11.87 -17.34 3.50
CA THR A 185 -11.76 -18.25 2.34
C THR A 185 -10.40 -18.24 1.62
N VAL A 186 -9.55 -17.22 1.81
CA VAL A 186 -8.18 -17.16 1.23
C VAL A 186 -7.11 -17.38 2.31
N GLN A 187 -7.52 -17.57 3.56
CA GLN A 187 -6.63 -17.93 4.66
C GLN A 187 -6.35 -19.45 4.62
N THR A 188 -5.55 -19.88 3.64
CA THR A 188 -5.06 -21.27 3.58
C THR A 188 -3.88 -21.44 4.54
N THR A 189 -4.13 -21.37 5.84
CA THR A 189 -3.13 -21.21 6.91
C THR A 189 -2.00 -22.26 6.97
N PRO A 190 -2.10 -23.49 6.44
CA PRO A 190 -0.93 -24.36 6.30
C PRO A 190 -0.20 -24.24 4.95
N PHE A 191 -0.82 -23.62 3.94
CA PHE A 191 -0.37 -23.71 2.54
C PHE A 191 0.10 -22.40 1.92
N VAL A 192 -0.07 -21.24 2.57
CA VAL A 192 0.44 -19.96 2.04
C VAL A 192 1.94 -20.00 1.70
N PRO A 193 2.83 -20.59 2.54
CA PRO A 193 4.25 -20.75 2.17
C PRO A 193 4.47 -21.66 0.96
N LYS A 194 3.55 -22.59 0.70
CA LYS A 194 3.63 -23.54 -0.42
C LYS A 194 3.28 -22.88 -1.75
N TYR A 195 2.34 -21.94 -1.73
CA TYR A 195 1.76 -21.34 -2.92
C TYR A 195 2.41 -20.01 -3.33
N LEU A 196 3.25 -19.39 -2.49
CA LEU A 196 4.09 -18.23 -2.85
C LEU A 196 3.35 -17.21 -3.75
N HIS A 197 2.20 -16.71 -3.28
CA HIS A 197 1.36 -15.83 -4.08
C HIS A 197 2.15 -14.57 -4.46
N ASP A 198 1.98 -14.13 -5.70
CA ASP A 198 2.62 -12.94 -6.24
C ASP A 198 1.61 -12.10 -7.02
N PHE A 199 1.17 -11.01 -6.40
CA PHE A 199 0.12 -10.14 -6.93
C PHE A 199 0.69 -9.15 -7.92
N GLN A 200 0.07 -9.06 -9.10
CA GLN A 200 0.54 -8.26 -10.22
C GLN A 200 -0.40 -7.10 -10.54
N TYR A 201 -1.71 -7.29 -10.37
CA TYR A 201 -2.67 -6.23 -10.68
C TYR A 201 -3.95 -6.35 -9.85
N ALA A 202 -4.61 -5.21 -9.61
CA ALA A 202 -5.93 -5.14 -9.01
C ALA A 202 -6.79 -4.11 -9.73
N PHE A 203 -8.05 -4.44 -10.01
CA PHE A 203 -8.98 -3.53 -10.63
C PHE A 203 -10.42 -3.79 -10.16
N LYS A 204 -11.29 -2.80 -10.41
CA LYS A 204 -12.71 -2.88 -10.11
C LYS A 204 -13.48 -2.81 -11.42
N ASP A 205 -14.42 -3.73 -11.61
CA ASP A 205 -15.34 -3.71 -12.75
C ASP A 205 -16.71 -4.26 -12.35
N SER A 206 -17.78 -3.67 -12.87
CA SER A 206 -19.16 -4.17 -12.72
C SER A 206 -19.59 -4.49 -11.28
N GLY A 207 -19.08 -3.74 -10.29
CA GLY A 207 -19.39 -3.92 -8.87
C GLY A 207 -18.49 -4.92 -8.12
N PHE A 208 -17.55 -5.57 -8.81
CA PHE A 208 -16.61 -6.54 -8.25
C PHE A 208 -15.18 -6.02 -8.24
N VAL A 209 -14.34 -6.62 -7.41
CA VAL A 209 -12.90 -6.39 -7.36
C VAL A 209 -12.18 -7.66 -7.80
N TYR A 210 -11.21 -7.50 -8.69
CA TYR A 210 -10.42 -8.57 -9.28
C TYR A 210 -8.95 -8.39 -8.92
N PHE A 211 -8.28 -9.51 -8.64
CA PHE A 211 -6.84 -9.58 -8.43
C PHE A 211 -6.22 -10.55 -9.43
N LEU A 212 -5.17 -10.12 -10.11
CA LEU A 212 -4.32 -10.98 -10.93
C LEU A 212 -3.07 -11.30 -10.12
N PHE A 213 -2.81 -12.60 -9.96
CA PHE A 213 -1.64 -13.09 -9.25
C PHE A 213 -1.17 -14.41 -9.85
N SER A 214 0.12 -14.70 -9.71
CA SER A 214 0.68 -16.04 -9.89
C SER A 214 0.87 -16.74 -8.55
N ARG A 215 0.91 -18.07 -8.56
CA ARG A 215 1.23 -18.91 -7.41
C ARG A 215 1.94 -20.16 -7.87
N THR A 216 2.81 -20.75 -7.04
CA THR A 216 3.39 -22.07 -7.32
C THR A 216 2.27 -23.11 -7.43
N LEU A 217 2.36 -24.01 -8.42
CA LEU A 217 1.45 -25.15 -8.53
C LEU A 217 1.89 -26.23 -7.54
N ASP A 218 0.97 -26.67 -6.69
CA ASP A 218 1.15 -27.95 -6.01
C ASP A 218 0.71 -29.03 -6.97
N GLY A 219 1.51 -30.10 -7.15
CA GLY A 219 1.25 -31.19 -8.09
C GLY A 219 -0.06 -31.98 -7.86
N THR A 220 -0.91 -31.51 -6.96
CA THR A 220 -2.24 -32.03 -6.59
C THR A 220 -3.26 -30.90 -6.49
N ASP A 221 -3.37 -30.04 -7.51
CA ASP A 221 -4.58 -29.22 -7.73
C ASP A 221 -5.72 -30.19 -8.12
N ASN A 222 -6.24 -30.97 -7.15
CA ASN A 222 -7.51 -31.66 -7.31
C ASN A 222 -8.59 -30.59 -7.34
N LYS A 223 -8.84 -30.06 -8.54
CA LYS A 223 -10.03 -29.29 -8.88
C LYS A 223 -11.25 -30.19 -8.73
N ASN A 224 -11.77 -30.31 -7.51
CA ASN A 224 -13.18 -30.64 -7.35
C ASN A 224 -13.92 -29.30 -7.32
N LEU A 225 -14.50 -28.98 -8.47
CA LEU A 225 -15.60 -28.01 -8.60
C LEU A 225 -16.76 -28.40 -7.67
#